data_AF-A0A931NW98-F1
#
_entry.id   AF-A0A931NW98-F1
#
_cell.length_a   1.000
_cell.length_b   1.000
_cell.length_c   1.000
_cell.angle_alpha   90.00
_cell.angle_beta   90.00
_cell.angle_gamma   90.00
#
_symmetry.space_group_name_H-M   'P 1'
#
loop_
_entity.id
_entity.type
_entity.pdbx_description
1 polymer ?
#
loop_
_entity_poly.entity_id
_entity_poly.type
_entity_poly.pdbx_seq_one_letter_code
_entity_poly.pdbx_strand_id
1 'polypeptide(L)'
;MLELLAAIALQSAECSQAAIAPAEQRMSAAIRINDADAALTEAARIIAACGTSPLSYNARFYGGLLERERGNIQEAAELFSALPRDDAEFFYPVVNWVIVQAAAMRGDADTFHSERDLLRETYGQALVVPGQNGPRGRFIERFEVAGVYVDAFEILRSRPDYMQRYLFLFVPGPDDYLQAVSFGGYANSRRTSDSLATEDMLAQGPLWHGDLYDCHGHQTLTMFRAEAPDYETIRETARRRIARSAEIPAEHIPARICAFDHFITPYVDE
;
A
#
# COMPACT_ATOMS: atom_id res chain seq x y z
N MET A 1 -52.25 -29.76 -1.62
CA MET A 1 -51.97 -28.31 -1.43
C MET A 1 -51.07 -28.03 -0.23
N LEU A 2 -50.94 -28.94 0.75
CA LEU A 2 -49.96 -28.84 1.85
C LEU A 2 -48.58 -29.47 1.54
N GLU A 3 -48.45 -30.28 0.49
CA GLU A 3 -47.16 -30.86 0.07
C GLU A 3 -46.37 -29.99 -0.92
N LEU A 4 -46.97 -28.91 -1.44
CA LEU A 4 -46.31 -28.00 -2.38
C LEU A 4 -45.50 -26.89 -1.70
N LEU A 5 -45.64 -26.73 -0.38
CA LEU A 5 -44.89 -25.77 0.43
C LEU A 5 -43.63 -26.37 1.07
N ALA A 6 -43.46 -27.70 1.04
CA ALA A 6 -42.25 -28.37 1.49
C ALA A 6 -41.14 -28.41 0.42
N ALA A 7 -41.46 -28.07 -0.84
CA ALA A 7 -40.52 -28.04 -1.96
C ALA A 7 -39.90 -26.65 -2.22
N ILE A 8 -40.28 -25.63 -1.44
CA ILE A 8 -39.62 -24.31 -1.39
C ILE A 8 -38.88 -24.15 -0.05
N ALA A 9 -38.34 -25.27 0.44
CA ALA A 9 -37.39 -25.35 1.53
C ALA A 9 -36.12 -26.12 1.06
N LEU A 10 -35.83 -26.06 -0.24
CA LEU A 10 -34.55 -26.51 -0.79
C LEU A 10 -33.49 -25.46 -0.48
N GLN A 11 -32.97 -25.60 0.75
CA GLN A 11 -31.60 -25.35 1.14
C GLN A 11 -31.04 -24.01 0.67
N SER A 12 -31.26 -22.97 1.50
CA SER A 12 -30.13 -22.15 1.87
C SER A 12 -29.08 -23.12 2.43
N ALA A 13 -28.17 -23.62 1.59
CA ALA A 13 -26.99 -24.28 2.08
C ALA A 13 -26.35 -23.27 3.01
N GLU A 14 -26.45 -23.48 4.33
CA GLU A 14 -25.75 -22.65 5.28
C GLU A 14 -24.29 -22.71 4.87
N CYS A 15 -23.78 -21.56 4.42
CA CYS A 15 -22.37 -21.41 4.10
C CYS A 15 -21.57 -21.93 5.30
N SER A 16 -20.85 -23.03 5.09
CA SER A 16 -20.12 -23.75 6.12
C SER A 16 -18.77 -24.16 5.59
N GLN A 17 -17.80 -24.29 6.49
CA GLN A 17 -16.43 -24.67 6.13
C GLN A 17 -16.39 -26.00 5.35
N ALA A 18 -17.19 -26.98 5.76
CA ALA A 18 -17.27 -28.27 5.08
C ALA A 18 -17.79 -28.16 3.63
N ALA A 19 -18.72 -27.24 3.37
CA ALA A 19 -19.28 -27.02 2.04
C ALA A 19 -18.27 -26.35 1.08
N ILE A 20 -17.42 -25.46 1.58
CA ILE A 20 -16.48 -24.69 0.75
C ILE A 20 -15.07 -25.26 0.69
N ALA A 21 -14.66 -26.10 1.64
CA ALA A 21 -13.30 -26.64 1.72
C ALA A 21 -12.80 -27.29 0.40
N PRO A 22 -13.61 -28.04 -0.37
CA PRO A 22 -13.16 -28.56 -1.66
C PRO A 22 -12.83 -27.47 -2.68
N ALA A 23 -13.58 -26.37 -2.70
CA ALA A 23 -13.32 -25.24 -3.57
C ALA A 23 -12.09 -24.45 -3.13
N GLU A 24 -11.91 -24.24 -1.82
CA GLU A 24 -10.70 -23.61 -1.28
C GLU A 24 -9.43 -24.40 -1.62
N GLN A 25 -9.48 -25.73 -1.50
CA GLN A 25 -8.35 -26.60 -1.86
C GLN A 25 -8.00 -26.49 -3.35
N ARG A 26 -8.99 -26.47 -4.24
CA ARG A 26 -8.76 -26.31 -5.69
C ARG A 26 -8.25 -24.92 -6.02
N MET A 27 -8.81 -23.87 -5.40
CA MET A 27 -8.31 -22.49 -5.54
C MET A 27 -6.84 -22.39 -5.13
N SER A 28 -6.49 -22.92 -3.94
CA SER A 28 -5.10 -22.94 -3.45
C SER A 28 -4.17 -23.73 -4.38
N ALA A 29 -4.62 -24.85 -4.93
CA ALA A 29 -3.84 -25.63 -5.89
C ALA A 29 -3.60 -24.87 -7.19
N ALA A 30 -4.62 -24.18 -7.72
CA ALA A 30 -4.53 -23.36 -8.91
C ALA A 30 -3.56 -22.17 -8.73
N ILE A 31 -3.64 -21.47 -7.59
CA ILE A 31 -2.70 -20.39 -7.24
C ILE A 31 -1.24 -20.90 -7.25
N ARG A 32 -0.97 -22.07 -6.66
CA ARG A 32 0.40 -22.64 -6.60
C ARG A 32 1.01 -22.95 -7.97
N ILE A 33 0.18 -23.23 -8.98
CA ILE A 33 0.64 -23.49 -10.35
C ILE A 33 0.45 -22.27 -11.27
N ASN A 34 0.12 -21.11 -10.71
CA ASN A 34 -0.15 -19.87 -11.42
C ASN A 34 -1.30 -19.97 -12.46
N ASP A 35 -2.31 -20.79 -12.18
CA ASP A 35 -3.53 -20.88 -12.99
C ASP A 35 -4.59 -19.91 -12.43
N ALA A 36 -4.49 -18.65 -12.86
CA ALA A 36 -5.37 -17.59 -12.40
C ALA A 36 -6.85 -17.83 -12.75
N ASP A 37 -7.15 -18.38 -13.94
CA ASP A 37 -8.53 -18.64 -14.37
C ASP A 37 -9.22 -19.70 -13.51
N ALA A 38 -8.51 -20.81 -13.24
CA ALA A 38 -9.03 -21.85 -12.36
C ALA A 38 -9.21 -21.34 -10.92
N ALA A 39 -8.27 -20.55 -10.42
CA ALA A 39 -8.36 -19.95 -9.08
C ALA A 39 -9.56 -18.99 -8.97
N LEU A 40 -9.75 -18.10 -9.94
CA LEU A 40 -10.88 -17.15 -9.98
C LEU A 40 -12.22 -17.87 -10.11
N THR A 41 -12.28 -18.96 -10.88
CA THR A 41 -13.48 -19.81 -10.99
C THR A 41 -13.88 -20.40 -9.64
N GLU A 42 -12.92 -20.90 -8.86
CA GLU A 42 -13.20 -21.46 -7.54
C GLU A 42 -13.50 -20.36 -6.51
N ALA A 43 -12.84 -19.20 -6.59
CA ALA A 43 -13.16 -18.04 -5.76
C ALA A 43 -14.62 -17.58 -5.97
N ALA A 44 -15.06 -17.45 -7.23
CA ALA A 44 -16.44 -17.11 -7.57
C ALA A 44 -17.44 -18.14 -7.03
N ARG A 45 -17.10 -19.43 -7.03
CA ARG A 45 -17.94 -20.50 -6.44
C ARG A 45 -18.10 -20.33 -4.93
N ILE A 46 -17.02 -20.04 -4.21
CA ILE A 46 -17.06 -19.79 -2.76
C ILE A 46 -17.91 -18.54 -2.47
N ILE A 47 -17.67 -17.44 -3.20
CA ILE A 47 -18.40 -16.19 -3.03
C ILE A 47 -19.89 -16.36 -3.31
N ALA A 48 -20.26 -17.08 -4.37
CA ALA A 48 -21.66 -17.36 -4.69
C ALA A 48 -22.36 -18.20 -3.60
N ALA A 49 -21.65 -19.14 -2.98
CA ALA A 49 -22.19 -19.95 -1.90
C ALA A 49 -22.30 -19.19 -0.56
N CYS A 50 -21.40 -18.24 -0.31
CA CYS A 50 -21.23 -17.63 1.01
C CYS A 50 -21.59 -16.15 1.10
N GLY A 51 -21.82 -15.46 -0.02
CA GLY A 51 -22.23 -14.06 -0.05
C GLY A 51 -21.25 -13.15 0.70
N THR A 52 -21.74 -12.51 1.76
CA THR A 52 -20.97 -11.61 2.64
C THR A 52 -20.44 -12.30 3.89
N SER A 53 -20.59 -13.63 4.01
CA SER A 53 -20.04 -14.40 5.14
C SER A 53 -18.51 -14.26 5.20
N PRO A 54 -17.91 -14.22 6.41
CA PRO A 54 -16.46 -14.24 6.59
C PRO A 54 -15.76 -15.41 5.90
N LEU A 55 -16.47 -16.52 5.70
CA LEU A 55 -15.98 -17.68 4.94
C LEU A 55 -15.68 -17.37 3.46
N SER A 56 -16.16 -16.25 2.92
CA SER A 56 -15.83 -15.78 1.58
C SER A 56 -14.60 -14.86 1.50
N TYR A 57 -14.07 -14.38 2.64
CA TYR A 57 -13.05 -13.32 2.64
C TYR A 57 -11.75 -13.75 1.96
N ASN A 58 -11.28 -14.98 2.19
CA ASN A 58 -10.08 -15.49 1.51
C ASN A 58 -10.27 -15.53 -0.02
N ALA A 59 -11.43 -16.01 -0.49
CA ALA A 59 -11.73 -16.05 -1.92
C ALA A 59 -11.76 -14.65 -2.54
N ARG A 60 -12.33 -13.67 -1.83
CA ARG A 60 -12.34 -12.26 -2.24
C ARG A 60 -10.94 -11.67 -2.27
N PHE A 61 -10.14 -11.91 -1.23
CA PHE A 61 -8.79 -11.38 -1.13
C PHE A 61 -7.88 -11.94 -2.24
N TYR A 62 -7.79 -13.27 -2.37
CA TYR A 62 -6.95 -13.88 -3.41
C TYR A 62 -7.47 -13.62 -4.82
N GLY A 63 -8.80 -13.63 -5.01
CA GLY A 63 -9.40 -13.24 -6.29
C GLY A 63 -9.04 -11.79 -6.66
N GLY A 64 -9.13 -10.87 -5.71
CA GLY A 64 -8.75 -9.48 -5.93
C GLY A 64 -7.27 -9.30 -6.28
N LEU A 65 -6.37 -10.06 -5.64
CA LEU A 65 -4.95 -10.07 -6.02
C LEU A 65 -4.72 -10.58 -7.43
N LEU A 66 -5.39 -11.65 -7.85
CA LEU A 66 -5.26 -12.21 -9.20
C LEU A 66 -5.80 -11.26 -10.28
N GLU A 67 -6.95 -10.62 -10.04
CA GLU A 67 -7.50 -9.63 -10.96
C GLU A 67 -6.57 -8.41 -11.08
N ARG A 68 -6.00 -7.96 -9.95
CA ARG A 68 -4.99 -6.90 -9.93
C ARG A 68 -3.76 -7.26 -10.77
N GLU A 69 -3.20 -8.47 -10.60
CA GLU A 69 -2.04 -8.95 -11.37
C GLU A 69 -2.32 -9.01 -12.88
N ARG A 70 -3.58 -9.24 -13.26
CA ARG A 70 -4.06 -9.21 -14.65
C ARG A 70 -4.34 -7.80 -15.18
N GLY A 71 -4.28 -6.77 -14.33
CA GLY A 71 -4.61 -5.39 -14.68
C GLY A 71 -6.11 -5.06 -14.62
N ASN A 72 -6.94 -5.97 -14.11
CA ASN A 72 -8.38 -5.82 -13.95
C ASN A 72 -8.69 -5.11 -12.62
N ILE A 73 -8.28 -3.84 -12.53
CA ILE A 73 -8.32 -3.04 -11.28
C ILE A 73 -9.75 -2.86 -10.76
N GLN A 74 -10.74 -2.76 -11.65
CA GLN A 74 -12.13 -2.54 -11.27
C GLN A 74 -12.72 -3.78 -10.60
N GLU A 75 -12.51 -4.95 -11.21
CA GLU A 75 -12.92 -6.25 -10.70
C GLU A 75 -12.22 -6.57 -9.37
N ALA A 76 -10.93 -6.24 -9.27
CA ALA A 76 -10.18 -6.37 -8.03
C ALA A 76 -10.79 -5.50 -6.90
N ALA A 77 -11.12 -4.24 -7.20
CA ALA A 77 -11.73 -3.34 -6.23
C ALA A 77 -13.11 -3.81 -5.74
N GLU A 78 -13.92 -4.40 -6.63
CA GLU A 78 -15.23 -4.96 -6.26
C GLU A 78 -15.08 -6.13 -5.26
N LEU A 79 -14.13 -7.04 -5.50
CA LEU A 79 -13.85 -8.13 -4.58
C LEU A 79 -13.38 -7.61 -3.22
N PHE A 80 -12.52 -6.61 -3.23
CA PHE A 80 -11.93 -5.97 -2.05
C PHE A 80 -12.91 -5.14 -1.22
N SER A 81 -13.86 -4.44 -1.85
CA SER A 81 -14.84 -3.58 -1.15
C SER A 81 -15.76 -4.33 -0.19
N ALA A 82 -15.88 -5.65 -0.34
CA ALA A 82 -16.70 -6.51 0.50
C ALA A 82 -15.93 -7.13 1.69
N LEU A 83 -14.64 -6.82 1.83
CA LEU A 83 -13.85 -7.20 3.00
C LEU A 83 -14.16 -6.22 4.16
N PRO A 84 -14.18 -6.70 5.42
CA PRO A 84 -14.34 -5.81 6.58
C PRO A 84 -13.17 -4.83 6.61
N ARG A 85 -13.38 -3.63 7.17
CA ARG A 85 -12.34 -2.57 7.22
C ARG A 85 -11.94 -2.16 8.63
N ASP A 86 -12.56 -2.81 9.63
CA ASP A 86 -12.61 -2.31 11.01
C ASP A 86 -11.37 -2.64 11.85
N ASP A 87 -10.51 -3.54 11.37
CA ASP A 87 -9.24 -3.86 12.02
C ASP A 87 -8.09 -3.50 11.08
N ALA A 88 -7.12 -2.69 11.49
CA ALA A 88 -5.96 -2.32 10.68
C ALA A 88 -4.93 -3.48 10.55
N GLU A 89 -5.40 -4.70 10.30
CA GLU A 89 -4.54 -5.85 10.07
C GLU A 89 -3.75 -5.71 8.76
N PHE A 90 -2.69 -6.51 8.66
CA PHE A 90 -1.67 -6.48 7.62
C PHE A 90 -2.17 -6.47 6.16
N PHE A 91 -3.39 -6.95 5.91
CA PHE A 91 -3.96 -7.11 4.58
C PHE A 91 -4.46 -5.81 3.93
N TYR A 92 -4.72 -4.75 4.70
CA TYR A 92 -5.47 -3.58 4.18
C TYR A 92 -4.74 -2.59 3.28
N PRO A 93 -3.39 -2.41 3.34
CA PRO A 93 -2.73 -1.44 2.47
C PRO A 93 -2.93 -1.72 0.97
N VAL A 94 -2.79 -2.99 0.55
CA VAL A 94 -3.00 -3.38 -0.86
C VAL A 94 -4.48 -3.27 -1.25
N VAL A 95 -5.40 -3.60 -0.34
CA VAL A 95 -6.85 -3.54 -0.57
C VAL A 95 -7.28 -2.09 -0.77
N ASN A 96 -6.98 -1.20 0.19
CA ASN A 96 -7.29 0.23 0.07
C ASN A 96 -6.63 0.82 -1.18
N TRP A 97 -5.40 0.43 -1.48
CA TRP A 97 -4.72 0.92 -2.68
C TRP A 97 -5.48 0.61 -3.96
N VAL A 98 -5.89 -0.64 -4.17
CA VAL A 98 -6.66 -1.01 -5.37
C VAL A 98 -7.99 -0.28 -5.43
N ILE A 99 -8.66 -0.07 -4.29
CA ILE A 99 -9.92 0.70 -4.27
C ILE A 99 -9.67 2.17 -4.63
N VAL A 100 -8.61 2.80 -4.09
CA VAL A 100 -8.21 4.17 -4.48
C VAL A 100 -7.91 4.22 -5.97
N GLN A 101 -7.22 3.22 -6.52
CA GLN A 101 -6.94 3.14 -7.96
C GLN A 101 -8.23 3.14 -8.78
N ALA A 102 -9.14 2.24 -8.44
CA ALA A 102 -10.40 2.10 -9.14
C ALA A 102 -11.28 3.35 -9.01
N ALA A 103 -11.30 3.98 -7.82
CA ALA A 103 -12.03 5.23 -7.60
C ALA A 103 -11.52 6.37 -8.49
N ALA A 104 -10.20 6.56 -8.59
CA ALA A 104 -9.65 7.58 -9.47
C ALA A 104 -9.86 7.27 -10.96
N MET A 105 -9.80 6.00 -11.38
CA MET A 105 -10.17 5.61 -12.76
C MET A 105 -11.62 5.95 -13.12
N ARG A 106 -12.52 5.89 -12.14
CA ARG A 106 -13.94 6.24 -12.30
C ARG A 106 -14.24 7.73 -12.13
N GLY A 107 -13.29 8.54 -11.68
CA GLY A 107 -13.54 9.92 -11.27
C GLY A 107 -14.43 10.03 -10.02
N ASP A 108 -14.36 9.04 -9.14
CA ASP A 108 -15.15 8.96 -7.90
C ASP A 108 -14.39 9.56 -6.71
N ALA A 109 -14.30 10.89 -6.69
CA ALA A 109 -14.77 11.71 -5.56
C ALA A 109 -14.41 11.21 -4.19
N ASP A 110 -15.53 10.96 -3.56
CA ASP A 110 -15.66 10.78 -2.14
C ASP A 110 -14.95 9.48 -1.78
N THR A 111 -15.12 8.43 -2.60
CA THR A 111 -14.44 7.15 -2.42
C THR A 111 -12.93 7.30 -2.53
N PHE A 112 -12.45 8.06 -3.52
CA PHE A 112 -11.02 8.29 -3.70
C PHE A 112 -10.42 8.96 -2.46
N HIS A 113 -11.02 10.06 -1.99
CA HIS A 113 -10.51 10.77 -0.82
C HIS A 113 -10.61 9.95 0.46
N SER A 114 -11.74 9.27 0.68
CA SER A 114 -11.93 8.47 1.90
C SER A 114 -10.96 7.29 1.97
N GLU A 115 -10.77 6.56 0.87
CA GLU A 115 -9.89 5.39 0.83
C GLU A 115 -8.41 5.80 0.85
N ARG A 116 -8.06 6.96 0.26
CA ARG A 116 -6.71 7.55 0.37
C ARG A 116 -6.39 7.89 1.82
N ASP A 117 -7.32 8.54 2.52
CA ASP A 117 -7.12 8.96 3.89
C ASP A 117 -7.06 7.78 4.86
N LEU A 118 -7.87 6.73 4.61
CA LEU A 118 -7.79 5.46 5.32
C LEU A 118 -6.44 4.77 5.07
N LEU A 119 -6.01 4.67 3.81
CA LEU A 119 -4.71 4.09 3.44
C LEU A 119 -3.56 4.82 4.14
N ARG A 120 -3.57 6.17 4.14
CA ARG A 120 -2.62 7.00 4.89
C ARG A 120 -2.62 6.68 6.38
N GLU A 121 -3.79 6.55 6.99
CA GLU A 121 -3.92 6.21 8.41
C GLU A 121 -3.36 4.81 8.70
N THR A 122 -3.72 3.80 7.91
CA THR A 122 -3.20 2.43 8.03
C THR A 122 -1.67 2.42 7.89
N TYR A 123 -1.11 3.19 6.95
CA TYR A 123 0.34 3.36 6.83
C TYR A 123 0.96 3.98 8.10
N GLY A 124 0.40 5.09 8.58
CA GLY A 124 0.88 5.76 9.79
C GLY A 124 0.84 4.84 11.01
N GLN A 125 -0.22 4.05 11.16
CA GLN A 125 -0.36 3.06 12.23
C GLN A 125 0.68 1.94 12.09
N ALA A 126 0.85 1.36 10.90
CA ALA A 126 1.84 0.30 10.65
C ALA A 126 3.28 0.74 10.98
N LEU A 127 3.59 2.04 10.83
CA LEU A 127 4.88 2.60 11.22
C LEU A 127 5.04 2.79 12.74
N VAL A 128 3.97 2.79 13.54
CA VAL A 128 3.98 3.17 14.96
C VAL A 128 3.57 2.02 15.90
N VAL A 129 2.98 0.92 15.39
CA VAL A 129 2.47 -0.19 16.21
C VAL A 129 3.61 -0.97 16.90
N PRO A 130 3.56 -1.16 18.24
CA PRO A 130 4.54 -1.97 18.98
C PRO A 130 4.21 -3.47 18.90
N GLY A 131 5.06 -4.28 18.25
CA GLY A 131 4.97 -5.75 18.30
C GLY A 131 5.57 -6.46 17.09
N GLN A 132 6.49 -7.39 17.38
CA GLN A 132 7.23 -8.33 16.52
C GLN A 132 7.31 -8.01 15.01
N ASN A 133 8.47 -7.43 14.62
CA ASN A 133 9.02 -7.32 13.24
C ASN A 133 8.73 -6.03 12.44
N GLY A 134 8.07 -5.01 13.02
CA GLY A 134 7.94 -3.67 12.42
C GLY A 134 8.97 -2.64 12.94
N PRO A 135 9.33 -1.61 12.16
CA PRO A 135 10.20 -0.54 12.63
C PRO A 135 9.50 0.31 13.69
N ARG A 136 10.25 0.75 14.72
CA ARG A 136 9.77 1.72 15.70
C ARG A 136 9.76 3.11 15.07
N GLY A 137 8.60 3.51 14.58
CA GLY A 137 8.34 4.86 14.11
C GLY A 137 7.68 5.73 15.18
N ARG A 138 7.85 7.04 15.08
CA ARG A 138 7.15 8.07 15.86
C ARG A 138 6.67 9.15 14.91
N PHE A 139 5.38 9.46 14.93
CA PHE A 139 4.86 10.65 14.25
C PHE A 139 5.47 11.92 14.87
N ILE A 140 6.01 12.80 14.03
CA ILE A 140 6.63 14.06 14.45
C ILE A 140 5.64 15.21 14.27
N GLU A 141 5.22 15.43 13.02
CA GLU A 141 4.36 16.55 12.65
C GLU A 141 3.67 16.28 11.30
N ARG A 142 2.66 17.12 11.02
CA ARG A 142 2.08 17.30 9.70
C ARG A 142 2.31 18.74 9.25
N PHE A 143 2.71 18.91 8.00
CA PHE A 143 2.84 20.23 7.38
C PHE A 143 2.41 20.21 5.93
N GLU A 144 2.20 21.40 5.36
CA GLU A 144 1.82 21.58 3.96
C GLU A 144 2.98 22.16 3.14
N VAL A 145 3.10 21.70 1.89
CA VAL A 145 4.03 22.21 0.87
C VAL A 145 3.29 22.24 -0.47
N ALA A 146 3.06 23.44 -1.02
CA ALA A 146 2.47 23.60 -2.36
C ALA A 146 1.18 22.78 -2.58
N GLY A 147 0.26 22.77 -1.61
CA GLY A 147 -1.00 22.01 -1.70
C GLY A 147 -0.89 20.51 -1.39
N VAL A 148 0.30 20.01 -1.05
CA VAL A 148 0.54 18.63 -0.63
C VAL A 148 0.69 18.59 0.90
N TYR A 149 -0.07 17.70 1.56
CA TYR A 149 0.12 17.39 2.96
C TYR A 149 1.25 16.38 3.15
N VAL A 150 2.09 16.62 4.15
CA VAL A 150 3.24 15.79 4.46
C VAL A 150 3.16 15.33 5.90
N ASP A 151 3.08 14.01 6.11
CA ASP A 151 3.18 13.39 7.43
C ASP A 151 4.64 12.96 7.66
N ALA A 152 5.28 13.52 8.68
CA ALA A 152 6.67 13.21 9.02
C ALA A 152 6.75 12.20 10.17
N PHE A 153 7.57 11.19 9.98
CA PHE A 153 7.84 10.12 10.93
C PHE A 153 9.35 10.03 11.19
N GLU A 154 9.72 9.88 12.46
CA GLU A 154 11.04 9.40 12.87
C GLU A 154 10.97 7.88 12.88
N ILE A 155 11.85 7.21 12.14
CA ILE A 155 11.94 5.76 12.07
C ILE A 155 13.33 5.37 12.51
N LEU A 156 13.49 4.59 13.57
CA LEU A 156 14.81 4.08 13.96
C LEU A 156 14.94 2.64 13.50
N ARG A 157 15.36 2.46 12.25
CA ARG A 157 15.59 1.14 11.69
C ARG A 157 17.05 0.98 11.29
N SER A 158 17.65 -0.11 11.76
CA SER A 158 19.01 -0.49 11.42
C SER A 158 19.02 -1.90 10.84
N ARG A 159 19.54 -2.04 9.63
CA ARG A 159 19.94 -3.30 8.99
C ARG A 159 21.47 -3.32 8.81
N PRO A 160 22.10 -4.47 8.53
CA PRO A 160 23.55 -4.55 8.34
C PRO A 160 24.10 -3.61 7.25
N ASP A 161 23.30 -3.34 6.22
CA ASP A 161 23.63 -2.61 4.99
C ASP A 161 23.12 -1.15 4.98
N TYR A 162 22.14 -0.81 5.84
CA TYR A 162 21.71 0.59 6.01
C TYR A 162 21.00 0.89 7.34
N MET A 163 21.00 2.17 7.70
CA MET A 163 20.17 2.74 8.76
C MET A 163 19.21 3.75 8.14
N GLN A 164 17.93 3.73 8.50
CA GLN A 164 16.96 4.75 8.10
C GLN A 164 16.52 5.53 9.34
N ARG A 165 16.34 6.85 9.20
CA ARG A 165 16.05 7.77 10.32
C ARG A 165 14.75 8.56 10.22
N TYR A 166 14.42 9.08 9.04
CA TYR A 166 13.20 9.87 8.84
C TYR A 166 12.47 9.40 7.59
N LEU A 167 11.15 9.53 7.63
CA LEU A 167 10.25 9.26 6.52
C LEU A 167 9.21 10.38 6.43
N PHE A 168 9.01 10.91 5.24
CA PHE A 168 7.98 11.92 4.96
C PHE A 168 7.01 11.33 3.95
N LEU A 169 5.76 11.12 4.35
CA LEU A 169 4.69 10.56 3.52
C LEU A 169 3.92 11.69 2.86
N PHE A 170 3.87 11.69 1.52
CA PHE A 170 3.16 12.72 0.76
C PHE A 170 1.71 12.30 0.50
N VAL A 171 0.80 13.24 0.72
CA VAL A 171 -0.64 13.06 0.54
C VAL A 171 -1.14 14.27 -0.25
N PRO A 172 -1.59 14.08 -1.50
CA PRO A 172 -2.18 15.17 -2.28
C PRO A 172 -3.31 15.86 -1.51
N GLY A 173 -3.48 17.16 -1.73
CA GLY A 173 -4.59 17.93 -1.16
C GLY A 173 -5.97 17.42 -1.60
N PRO A 174 -7.06 17.93 -1.03
CA PRO A 174 -8.42 17.57 -1.40
C PRO A 174 -8.78 17.99 -2.84
N ASP A 175 -8.16 19.04 -3.36
CA ASP A 175 -8.51 19.61 -4.67
C ASP A 175 -7.69 19.06 -5.84
N ASP A 176 -6.65 18.24 -5.58
CA ASP A 176 -5.72 17.75 -6.61
C ASP A 176 -5.94 16.26 -6.91
N TYR A 177 -6.89 16.01 -7.80
CA TYR A 177 -7.29 14.68 -8.26
C TYR A 177 -6.28 13.98 -9.18
N LEU A 178 -5.38 14.74 -9.81
CA LEU A 178 -4.53 14.23 -10.90
C LEU A 178 -3.14 13.82 -10.43
N GLN A 179 -2.71 14.22 -9.23
CA GLN A 179 -1.50 13.71 -8.56
C GLN A 179 -1.79 12.45 -7.70
N ALA A 180 -2.87 11.76 -8.04
CA ALA A 180 -3.48 10.67 -7.30
C ALA A 180 -2.47 9.61 -6.89
N VAL A 181 -2.20 9.58 -5.58
CA VAL A 181 -1.40 8.56 -4.90
C VAL A 181 0.02 8.49 -5.45
N SER A 182 0.81 9.52 -5.21
CA SER A 182 2.23 9.30 -4.95
C SER A 182 2.38 9.26 -3.44
N PHE A 183 2.36 8.07 -2.83
CA PHE A 183 2.93 7.94 -1.49
C PHE A 183 4.43 8.05 -1.66
N GLY A 184 4.88 9.29 -1.84
CA GLY A 184 6.27 9.56 -1.87
C GLY A 184 6.82 9.52 -0.47
N GLY A 185 7.91 8.79 -0.33
CA GLY A 185 8.74 8.81 0.85
C GLY A 185 9.93 9.71 0.58
N TYR A 186 10.23 10.64 1.48
CA TYR A 186 11.63 11.07 1.62
C TYR A 186 12.28 10.26 2.73
N ALA A 187 13.16 9.33 2.38
CA ALA A 187 13.89 8.52 3.37
C ALA A 187 15.29 9.08 3.57
N ASN A 188 15.65 9.32 4.83
CA ASN A 188 17.04 9.58 5.17
C ASN A 188 17.73 8.29 5.60
N SER A 189 18.67 7.80 4.80
CA SER A 189 19.36 6.54 5.07
C SER A 189 20.88 6.68 5.07
N ARG A 190 21.57 6.02 6.00
CA ARG A 190 23.01 5.78 5.96
C ARG A 190 23.23 4.41 5.35
N ARG A 191 23.81 4.32 4.16
CA ARG A 191 24.23 3.03 3.58
C ARG A 191 25.65 2.70 4.01
N THR A 192 25.90 1.44 4.37
CA THR A 192 27.23 0.94 4.76
C THR A 192 27.92 0.15 3.66
N SER A 193 27.27 -0.10 2.51
CA SER A 193 27.83 -0.88 1.39
C SER A 193 27.83 -0.15 0.03
N ASP A 194 29.02 0.33 -0.35
CA ASP A 194 29.76 0.32 -1.63
C ASP A 194 29.13 0.58 -3.02
N SER A 195 27.81 0.66 -3.22
CA SER A 195 27.27 0.80 -4.59
C SER A 195 27.28 2.22 -5.17
N LEU A 196 27.33 3.26 -4.33
CA LEU A 196 27.29 4.67 -4.76
C LEU A 196 28.41 5.54 -4.16
N ALA A 197 29.16 5.00 -3.21
CA ALA A 197 30.23 5.71 -2.52
C ALA A 197 31.57 5.24 -3.08
N THR A 198 32.39 6.16 -3.57
CA THR A 198 33.80 5.83 -3.86
C THR A 198 34.56 5.66 -2.54
N GLU A 199 35.69 4.95 -2.57
CA GLU A 199 36.59 4.82 -1.40
C GLU A 199 36.95 6.20 -0.82
N ASP A 200 37.18 7.19 -1.69
CA ASP A 200 37.44 8.58 -1.31
C ASP A 200 36.27 9.25 -0.56
N MET A 201 35.03 8.88 -0.88
CA MET A 201 33.85 9.42 -0.21
C MET A 201 33.65 8.76 1.16
N LEU A 202 33.94 7.46 1.28
CA LEU A 202 33.89 6.73 2.55
C LEU A 202 35.01 7.18 3.51
N ALA A 203 36.18 7.54 2.98
CA ALA A 203 37.30 8.08 3.76
C ALA A 203 36.99 9.45 4.40
N GLN A 204 35.99 10.18 3.90
CA GLN A 204 35.56 11.49 4.40
C GLN A 204 34.50 11.41 5.51
N GLY A 205 34.00 10.21 5.85
CA GLY A 205 33.00 9.98 6.89
C GLY A 205 31.75 9.27 6.39
N PRO A 206 30.77 9.00 7.27
CA PRO A 206 29.53 8.33 6.91
C PRO A 206 28.71 9.17 5.92
N LEU A 207 28.14 8.51 4.92
CA LEU A 207 27.27 9.13 3.91
C LEU A 207 25.81 8.88 4.25
N TRP A 208 25.03 9.95 4.22
CA TRP A 208 23.58 9.86 4.31
C TRP A 208 22.95 10.25 2.99
N HIS A 209 21.90 9.55 2.58
CA HIS A 209 21.17 9.81 1.36
C HIS A 209 19.76 10.31 1.68
N GLY A 210 19.24 11.14 0.77
CA GLY A 210 17.83 11.49 0.71
C GLY A 210 17.22 10.85 -0.53
N ASP A 211 16.41 9.83 -0.33
CA ASP A 211 15.75 9.08 -1.41
C ASP A 211 14.32 9.58 -1.57
N LEU A 212 13.92 9.86 -2.81
CA LEU A 212 12.54 10.11 -3.20
C LEU A 212 11.97 8.84 -3.84
N TYR A 213 10.77 8.50 -3.42
CA TYR A 213 9.92 7.53 -4.09
C TYR A 213 8.76 8.32 -4.69
N ASP A 214 8.51 8.23 -6.00
CA ASP A 214 7.29 8.78 -6.63
C ASP A 214 6.73 7.88 -7.77
N CYS A 215 5.70 8.31 -8.48
CA CYS A 215 5.18 7.55 -9.63
C CYS A 215 6.21 7.19 -10.73
N HIS A 216 7.37 7.83 -10.75
CA HIS A 216 8.47 7.54 -11.67
C HIS A 216 9.49 6.55 -11.11
N GLY A 217 9.38 6.16 -9.83
CA GLY A 217 10.20 5.15 -9.18
C GLY A 217 11.04 5.70 -8.03
N HIS A 218 12.18 5.05 -7.77
CA HIS A 218 13.13 5.45 -6.72
C HIS A 218 14.24 6.33 -7.32
N GLN A 219 14.50 7.47 -6.69
CA GLN A 219 15.59 8.39 -7.06
C GLN A 219 16.34 8.87 -5.82
N THR A 220 17.66 8.76 -5.82
CA THR A 220 18.49 9.41 -4.79
C THR A 220 18.68 10.89 -5.16
N LEU A 221 18.08 11.79 -4.38
CA LEU A 221 18.03 13.22 -4.70
C LEU A 221 19.18 14.03 -4.12
N THR A 222 19.74 13.56 -3.00
CA THR A 222 20.76 14.30 -2.26
C THR A 222 21.64 13.38 -1.44
N MET A 223 22.87 13.83 -1.17
CA MET A 223 23.82 13.19 -0.28
C MET A 223 24.25 14.20 0.79
N PHE A 224 24.20 13.81 2.05
CA PHE A 224 24.70 14.60 3.17
C PHE A 224 26.03 14.03 3.64
N ARG A 225 27.03 14.90 3.70
CA ARG A 225 28.36 14.60 4.24
C ARG A 225 28.40 15.08 5.69
N ALA A 226 27.85 14.28 6.61
CA ALA A 226 27.77 14.57 8.04
C ALA A 226 27.61 13.27 8.85
N GLU A 227 28.00 13.26 10.13
CA GLU A 227 27.81 12.10 11.03
C GLU A 227 26.34 11.67 11.12
N ALA A 228 25.42 12.64 11.22
CA ALA A 228 23.99 12.50 10.94
C ALA A 228 23.36 13.89 10.76
N PRO A 229 22.67 14.19 9.64
CA PRO A 229 21.95 15.45 9.50
C PRO A 229 20.81 15.55 10.53
N ASP A 230 20.60 16.75 11.08
CA ASP A 230 19.49 17.01 11.99
C ASP A 230 18.13 17.01 11.27
N TYR A 231 17.05 16.92 12.06
CA TYR A 231 15.69 16.83 11.52
C TYR A 231 15.32 18.06 10.66
N GLU A 232 15.65 19.26 11.11
CA GLU A 232 15.30 20.49 10.38
C GLU A 232 15.98 20.56 9.01
N THR A 233 17.24 20.15 8.92
CA THR A 233 18.00 20.05 7.66
C THR A 233 17.33 19.08 6.69
N ILE A 234 16.90 17.93 7.20
CA ILE A 234 16.20 16.90 6.42
C ILE A 234 14.81 17.39 5.99
N ARG A 235 14.04 17.95 6.90
CA ARG A 235 12.70 18.51 6.67
C ARG A 235 12.72 19.59 5.60
N GLU A 236 13.63 20.55 5.71
CA GLU A 236 13.76 21.63 4.73
C GLU A 236 14.22 21.11 3.36
N THR A 237 15.08 20.08 3.34
CA THR A 237 15.44 19.42 2.08
C THR A 237 14.23 18.73 1.45
N ALA A 238 13.44 17.99 2.22
CA ALA A 238 12.21 17.37 1.74
C ALA A 238 11.23 18.42 1.19
N ARG A 239 10.99 19.53 1.93
CA ARG A 239 10.13 20.64 1.49
C ARG A 239 10.52 21.18 0.12
N ARG A 240 11.81 21.48 -0.10
CA ARG A 240 12.29 21.98 -1.41
C ARG A 240 12.09 20.98 -2.54
N ARG A 241 12.27 19.68 -2.27
CA ARG A 241 12.07 18.63 -3.29
C ARG A 241 10.59 18.46 -3.65
N ILE A 242 9.73 18.43 -2.65
CA ILE A 242 8.27 18.34 -2.83
C ILE A 242 7.74 19.53 -3.62
N ALA A 243 8.14 20.75 -3.25
CA ALA A 243 7.73 21.96 -3.97
C ALA A 243 8.10 21.90 -5.46
N ARG A 244 9.33 21.44 -5.77
CA ARG A 244 9.78 21.29 -7.16
C ARG A 244 9.02 20.19 -7.92
N SER A 245 8.62 19.11 -7.26
CA SER A 245 7.81 18.07 -7.89
C SER A 245 6.37 18.53 -8.15
N ALA A 246 5.80 19.34 -7.26
CA ALA A 246 4.46 19.92 -7.42
C ALA A 246 4.37 20.94 -8.58
N GLU A 247 5.50 21.53 -8.99
CA GLU A 247 5.58 22.41 -10.16
C GLU A 247 5.48 21.67 -11.50
N ILE A 248 5.53 20.32 -11.52
CA ILE A 248 5.37 19.53 -12.73
C ILE A 248 3.88 19.52 -13.13
N PRO A 249 3.49 20.07 -14.29
CA PRO A 249 2.10 20.11 -14.72
C PRO A 249 1.45 18.72 -14.76
N ALA A 250 0.20 18.62 -14.29
CA ALA A 250 -0.55 17.36 -14.22
C ALA A 250 -0.65 16.65 -15.59
N GLU A 251 -0.70 17.40 -16.70
CA GLU A 251 -0.70 16.87 -18.07
C GLU A 251 0.60 16.13 -18.47
N HIS A 252 1.68 16.32 -17.73
CA HIS A 252 2.97 15.62 -17.92
C HIS A 252 3.16 14.46 -16.94
N ILE A 253 2.28 14.32 -15.96
CA ILE A 253 2.22 13.16 -15.08
C ILE A 253 1.25 12.20 -15.77
N PRO A 254 1.73 11.12 -16.44
CA PRO A 254 0.81 10.13 -16.98
C PRO A 254 -0.09 9.69 -15.83
N ALA A 255 -1.41 9.71 -16.03
CA ALA A 255 -2.41 9.33 -15.03
C ALA A 255 -2.07 7.93 -14.49
N ARG A 256 -1.28 7.90 -13.43
CA ARG A 256 -0.72 6.71 -12.81
C ARG A 256 -0.96 6.89 -11.34
N ILE A 257 -1.64 5.91 -10.78
CA ILE A 257 -1.96 5.85 -9.37
C ILE A 257 -0.92 4.94 -8.74
N CYS A 258 0.07 5.50 -8.04
CA CYS A 258 1.26 4.76 -7.59
C CYS A 258 1.38 4.74 -6.07
N ALA A 259 0.78 3.76 -5.41
CA ALA A 259 1.32 3.36 -4.12
C ALA A 259 2.46 2.41 -4.43
N PHE A 260 3.62 2.69 -3.83
CA PHE A 260 4.72 1.78 -3.87
C PHE A 260 4.37 0.54 -3.06
N ASP A 261 4.15 -0.59 -3.73
CA ASP A 261 4.12 -1.91 -3.09
C ASP A 261 5.37 -2.11 -2.21
N HIS A 262 6.51 -1.60 -2.68
CA HIS A 262 7.81 -1.58 -2.02
C HIS A 262 7.97 -0.52 -0.92
N PHE A 263 6.94 0.23 -0.57
CA PHE A 263 6.96 1.09 0.62
C PHE A 263 6.32 0.41 1.82
N ILE A 264 5.45 -0.58 1.59
CA ILE A 264 4.89 -1.46 2.63
C ILE A 264 5.89 -2.57 2.97
N THR A 265 6.44 -3.23 1.95
CA THR A 265 7.23 -4.46 2.13
C THR A 265 8.61 -4.31 2.75
N PRO A 266 9.39 -3.21 2.62
CA PRO A 266 10.71 -3.21 3.21
C PRO A 266 10.60 -3.23 4.72
N TYR A 267 9.54 -2.70 5.35
CA TYR A 267 9.40 -2.52 6.80
C TYR A 267 8.78 -3.69 7.55
N VAL A 268 8.37 -4.72 6.82
CA VAL A 268 7.92 -5.98 7.39
C VAL A 268 9.02 -6.95 7.05
N ASP A 269 9.99 -7.10 7.95
CA ASP A 269 11.05 -8.07 7.73
C ASP A 269 10.44 -9.48 7.55
N GLU A 270 11.01 -10.23 6.60
CA GLU A 270 11.15 -11.69 6.70
C GLU A 270 11.71 -12.08 8.08
#